data_AF-A0A5W4ZPZ2-F1
#
_entry.id   AF-A0A5W4ZPZ2-F1
#
_cell.length_a   1.000
_cell.length_b   1.000
_cell.length_c   1.000
_cell.angle_alpha   90.00
_cell.angle_beta   90.00
_cell.angle_gamma   90.00
#
_symmetry.space_group_name_H-M   'P 1'
#
loop_
_entity.id
_entity.type
_entity.pdbx_description
1 polymer ?
#
loop_
_entity_poly.entity_id
_entity_poly.type
_entity_poly.pdbx_seq_one_letter_code
_entity_poly.pdbx_strand_id
1 'polypeptide(L)'
;MATYYSNDFRSGLKIMLDGEPYAVESSEFVKPGKGQAFARVKLRRLLTGTRVEKTFKSTDSAEGADVVDMNLTYLYNDGEFWHFMNNETFEQLSADAKAIGDNAKWLLDQAECIVTLWNGQPISVTPPNFVELEIVDTDPGLKGDTAGTGGKPATLSTGAVVKVPLFVQIGEVIKVDTRSGEYVSRVK
;
A
#
# COMPACT_ATOMS: atom_id res chain seq x y z
N MET A 1 -16.34 18.14 -11.97
CA MET A 1 -15.71 17.62 -10.75
C MET A 1 -16.32 18.33 -9.56
N ALA A 2 -16.55 17.64 -8.45
CA ALA A 2 -17.04 18.29 -7.23
C ALA A 2 -15.98 19.23 -6.65
N THR A 3 -16.37 20.37 -6.12
CA THR A 3 -15.47 21.31 -5.43
C THR A 3 -15.76 21.25 -3.93
N TYR A 4 -14.72 21.06 -3.13
CA TYR A 4 -14.80 20.95 -1.68
C TYR A 4 -14.10 22.13 -1.02
N TYR A 5 -14.68 22.66 0.05
CA TYR A 5 -14.04 23.68 0.86
C TYR A 5 -13.34 23.05 2.06
N SER A 6 -12.45 23.80 2.72
CA SER A 6 -11.70 23.32 3.88
C SER A 6 -12.57 22.69 5.00
N ASN A 7 -13.83 23.09 5.11
CA ASN A 7 -14.77 22.57 6.10
C ASN A 7 -15.35 21.19 5.72
N ASP A 8 -15.30 20.85 4.44
CA ASP A 8 -15.78 19.57 3.92
C ASP A 8 -14.70 18.48 3.97
N PHE A 9 -13.46 18.86 4.30
CA PHE A 9 -12.33 17.93 4.34
C PHE A 9 -12.47 16.98 5.53
N ARG A 10 -12.80 15.74 5.21
CA ARG A 10 -12.94 14.62 6.15
C ARG A 10 -12.01 13.50 5.75
N SER A 11 -11.67 12.65 6.72
CA SER A 11 -10.86 11.46 6.46
C SER A 11 -11.48 10.62 5.34
N GLY A 12 -10.65 10.19 4.39
CA GLY A 12 -11.06 9.42 3.22
C GLY A 12 -11.39 10.25 1.98
N LEU A 13 -11.64 11.57 2.12
CA LEU A 13 -11.89 12.45 0.97
C LEU A 13 -10.67 12.48 0.04
N LYS A 14 -10.90 12.37 -1.27
CA LYS A 14 -9.87 12.43 -2.31
C LYS A 14 -9.96 13.77 -3.03
N ILE A 15 -8.88 14.54 -2.97
CA ILE A 15 -8.80 15.89 -3.52
C ILE A 15 -7.64 16.02 -4.50
N MET A 16 -7.81 16.88 -5.49
CA MET A 16 -6.77 17.33 -6.39
C MET A 16 -6.09 18.55 -5.79
N LEU A 17 -4.77 18.50 -5.69
CA LEU A 17 -3.95 19.60 -5.19
C LEU A 17 -2.68 19.67 -6.03
N ASP A 18 -2.34 20.86 -6.52
CA ASP A 18 -1.11 21.09 -7.30
C ASP A 18 -0.96 20.13 -8.51
N GLY A 19 -2.09 19.71 -9.09
CA GLY A 19 -2.14 18.80 -10.25
C GLY A 19 -2.11 17.30 -9.93
N GLU A 20 -2.15 16.92 -8.64
CA GLU A 20 -2.01 15.53 -8.22
C GLU A 20 -3.10 15.08 -7.24
N PRO A 21 -3.39 13.77 -7.18
CA PRO A 21 -4.40 13.23 -6.27
C PRO A 21 -3.83 13.01 -4.85
N TYR A 22 -4.56 13.52 -3.86
CA TYR A 22 -4.27 13.36 -2.43
C TYR A 22 -5.48 12.75 -1.70
N ALA A 23 -5.20 11.92 -0.71
CA ALA A 23 -6.19 11.46 0.25
C ALA A 23 -6.07 12.23 1.57
N VAL A 24 -7.17 12.74 2.08
CA VAL A 24 -7.23 13.34 3.41
C VAL A 24 -7.16 12.23 4.46
N GLU A 25 -6.11 12.20 5.27
CA GLU A 25 -5.99 11.30 6.43
C GLU A 25 -6.75 11.88 7.62
N SER A 26 -6.55 13.16 7.91
CA SER A 26 -7.26 13.89 8.97
C SER A 26 -7.32 15.39 8.71
N SER A 27 -8.29 16.05 9.32
CA SER A 27 -8.48 17.50 9.25
C SER A 27 -8.81 18.02 10.65
N GLU A 28 -8.11 19.07 11.07
CA GLU A 28 -8.32 19.77 12.34
C GLU A 28 -8.70 21.22 12.05
N PHE A 29 -9.93 21.59 12.39
CA PHE A 29 -10.39 22.96 12.25
C PHE A 29 -10.02 23.80 13.48
N VAL A 30 -9.25 24.85 13.27
CA VAL A 30 -8.75 25.74 14.33
C VAL A 30 -9.32 27.14 14.14
N LYS A 31 -9.99 27.64 15.19
CA LYS A 31 -10.47 29.02 15.26
C LYS A 31 -9.70 29.78 16.35
N PRO A 32 -8.68 30.58 15.98
CA PRO A 32 -7.93 31.34 16.98
C PRO A 32 -8.78 32.46 17.59
N GLY A 33 -8.55 32.81 18.85
CA GLY A 33 -9.26 33.90 19.53
C GLY A 33 -9.07 35.28 18.89
N LYS A 34 -8.00 35.46 18.11
CA LYS A 34 -7.77 36.56 17.16
C LYS A 34 -7.17 35.99 15.88
N GLY A 35 -7.81 36.22 14.73
CA GLY A 35 -7.34 35.76 13.41
C GLY A 35 -8.43 35.03 12.61
N GLN A 36 -8.11 34.70 11.35
CA GLN A 36 -9.00 33.91 10.50
C GLN A 36 -8.93 32.43 10.90
N ALA A 37 -10.06 31.72 10.80
CA ALA A 37 -10.09 30.28 10.99
C ALA A 37 -9.36 29.55 9.85
N PHE A 38 -8.74 28.42 10.18
CA PHE A 38 -8.02 27.58 9.23
C PHE A 38 -8.17 26.10 9.59
N ALA A 39 -8.03 25.23 8.61
CA ALA A 39 -7.96 23.80 8.80
C ALA A 39 -6.52 23.31 8.60
N ARG A 40 -5.96 22.59 9.58
CA ARG A 40 -4.73 21.82 9.40
C ARG A 40 -5.08 20.43 8.91
N VAL A 41 -4.59 20.07 7.75
CA VAL A 41 -5.01 18.86 7.06
C VAL A 41 -3.80 18.00 6.80
N LYS A 42 -3.85 16.77 7.31
CA LYS A 42 -2.86 15.74 6.99
C LYS A 42 -3.33 15.02 5.74
N LEU A 43 -2.52 15.13 4.71
CA LEU A 43 -2.76 14.59 3.38
C LEU A 43 -1.76 13.47 3.11
N ARG A 44 -2.18 12.45 2.40
CA ARG A 44 -1.31 11.43 1.82
C ARG A 44 -1.36 11.56 0.31
N ARG A 45 -0.20 11.76 -0.31
CA ARG A 45 -0.05 11.81 -1.77
C ARG A 45 -0.27 10.40 -2.32
N LEU A 46 -1.21 10.23 -3.24
CA LEU A 46 -1.58 8.89 -3.71
C LEU A 46 -0.55 8.29 -4.67
N LEU A 47 0.12 9.13 -5.48
CA LEU A 47 1.15 8.68 -6.44
C LEU A 47 2.46 8.19 -5.79
N THR A 48 2.80 8.70 -4.61
CA THR A 48 4.11 8.42 -3.96
C THR A 48 3.98 7.88 -2.54
N GLY A 49 2.77 7.84 -1.98
CA GLY A 49 2.52 7.45 -0.60
C GLY A 49 3.02 8.44 0.47
N THR A 50 3.68 9.54 0.08
CA THR A 50 4.27 10.49 1.03
C THR A 50 3.20 11.27 1.78
N ARG A 51 3.38 11.45 3.10
CA ARG A 51 2.50 12.27 3.93
C ARG A 51 2.94 13.73 3.90
N VAL A 52 1.98 14.63 3.77
CA VAL A 52 2.17 16.09 3.72
C VAL A 52 1.14 16.73 4.63
N GLU A 53 1.56 17.70 5.43
CA GLU A 53 0.65 18.53 6.21
C GLU A 53 0.51 19.89 5.53
N LYS A 54 -0.73 20.30 5.23
CA LYS A 54 -1.02 21.59 4.61
C LYS A 54 -2.11 22.30 5.41
N THR A 55 -1.96 23.62 5.54
CA THR A 55 -2.95 24.47 6.20
C THR A 55 -3.80 25.15 5.13
N PHE A 56 -5.11 25.01 5.24
CA PHE A 56 -6.10 25.62 4.36
C PHE A 56 -6.86 26.71 5.11
N LYS A 57 -7.03 27.87 4.49
CA LYS A 57 -7.94 28.90 5.00
C LYS A 57 -9.38 28.48 4.75
N SER A 58 -10.34 29.03 5.48
CA SER A 58 -11.76 28.74 5.28
C SER A 58 -12.31 29.04 3.88
N THR A 59 -11.61 29.88 3.11
CA THR A 59 -11.97 30.24 1.74
C THR A 59 -11.30 29.36 0.68
N ASP A 60 -10.33 28.55 1.08
CA ASP A 60 -9.60 27.71 0.14
C ASP A 60 -10.48 26.51 -0.25
N SER A 61 -10.48 26.21 -1.54
CA SER A 61 -11.18 25.06 -2.11
C SER A 61 -10.20 24.14 -2.83
N ALA A 62 -10.58 22.88 -2.93
CA ALA A 62 -9.90 21.88 -3.75
C ALA A 62 -10.92 21.14 -4.61
N GLU A 63 -10.51 20.72 -5.79
CA GLU A 63 -11.33 19.87 -6.63
C GLU A 63 -11.28 18.43 -6.10
N GLY A 64 -12.36 17.66 -6.27
CA GLY A 64 -12.36 16.24 -6.00
C GLY A 64 -11.51 15.50 -7.03
N ALA A 65 -10.69 14.56 -6.56
CA ALA A 65 -10.00 13.62 -7.44
C ALA A 65 -10.92 12.43 -7.73
N ASP A 66 -11.05 12.05 -9.00
CA ASP A 66 -11.76 10.83 -9.40
C ASP A 66 -10.87 9.62 -9.12
N VAL A 67 -10.93 9.15 -7.88
CA VAL A 67 -10.12 8.04 -7.38
C VAL A 67 -11.05 6.96 -6.88
N VAL A 68 -10.87 5.75 -7.41
CA VAL A 68 -11.68 4.58 -7.06
C VAL A 68 -10.75 3.45 -6.63
N ASP A 69 -11.00 2.91 -5.45
CA ASP A 69 -10.35 1.69 -4.99
C ASP A 69 -11.21 0.50 -5.43
N MET A 70 -10.62 -0.42 -6.20
CA MET A 70 -11.29 -1.64 -6.67
C MET A 70 -10.59 -2.89 -6.15
N ASN A 71 -11.37 -3.89 -5.75
CA ASN A 71 -10.88 -5.21 -5.39
C ASN A 71 -10.72 -6.04 -6.66
N LEU A 72 -9.48 -6.33 -7.03
CA LEU A 72 -9.14 -7.09 -8.24
C LEU A 72 -8.26 -8.29 -7.89
N THR A 73 -8.41 -9.36 -8.63
CA THR A 73 -7.57 -10.56 -8.51
C THR A 73 -6.36 -10.43 -9.43
N TYR A 74 -5.16 -10.60 -8.89
CA TYR A 74 -3.95 -10.65 -9.70
C TYR A 74 -3.92 -11.94 -10.54
N LEU A 75 -3.63 -11.80 -11.84
CA LEU A 75 -3.59 -12.92 -12.78
C LEU A 75 -2.16 -13.34 -13.13
N TYR A 76 -1.41 -12.45 -13.79
CA TYR A 76 -0.06 -12.72 -14.28
C TYR A 76 0.68 -11.42 -14.60
N ASN A 77 1.96 -11.57 -14.86
CA ASN A 77 2.88 -10.54 -15.34
C ASN A 77 3.38 -10.96 -16.73
N ASP A 78 3.42 -10.03 -17.68
CA ASP A 78 3.92 -10.26 -19.05
C ASP A 78 5.36 -9.75 -19.28
N GLY A 79 6.01 -9.29 -18.21
CA GLY A 79 7.34 -8.68 -18.19
C GLY A 79 7.33 -7.16 -18.08
N GLU A 80 6.25 -6.50 -18.51
CA GLU A 80 6.12 -5.03 -18.50
C GLU A 80 4.94 -4.56 -17.65
N PHE A 81 3.81 -5.27 -17.73
CA PHE A 81 2.57 -4.98 -17.03
C PHE A 81 2.12 -6.14 -16.14
N TRP A 82 1.45 -5.78 -15.05
CA TRP A 82 0.76 -6.70 -14.17
C TRP A 82 -0.72 -6.65 -14.48
N HIS A 83 -1.30 -7.81 -14.79
CA HIS A 83 -2.70 -7.92 -15.18
C HIS A 83 -3.55 -8.35 -14.00
N PHE A 84 -4.65 -7.64 -13.80
CA PHE A 84 -5.63 -7.86 -12.75
C PHE A 84 -7.01 -8.07 -13.36
N MET A 85 -7.86 -8.83 -12.70
CA MET A 85 -9.24 -9.09 -13.12
C MET A 85 -10.23 -8.66 -12.05
N ASN A 86 -11.27 -7.96 -12.47
CA ASN A 86 -12.42 -7.70 -11.61
C ASN A 86 -13.29 -8.96 -11.51
N ASN A 87 -13.53 -9.46 -10.30
CA ASN A 87 -14.33 -10.67 -10.08
C ASN A 87 -15.83 -10.47 -10.34
N GLU A 88 -16.31 -9.23 -10.37
CA GLU A 88 -17.72 -8.89 -10.60
C GLU A 88 -18.01 -8.62 -12.07
N THR A 89 -17.15 -7.83 -12.74
CA THR A 89 -17.35 -7.42 -14.14
C THR A 89 -16.57 -8.27 -15.15
N PHE A 90 -15.61 -9.09 -14.69
CA PHE A 90 -14.64 -9.81 -15.51
C PHE A 90 -13.79 -8.92 -16.42
N GLU A 91 -13.74 -7.62 -16.15
CA GLU A 91 -12.87 -6.68 -16.85
C GLU A 91 -11.43 -6.84 -16.38
N GLN A 92 -10.50 -6.72 -17.33
CA GLN A 92 -9.07 -6.77 -17.06
C GLN A 92 -8.49 -5.37 -17.00
N LEU A 93 -7.62 -5.15 -16.02
CA LEU A 93 -6.87 -3.92 -15.83
C LEU A 93 -5.39 -4.23 -15.76
N SER A 94 -4.60 -3.47 -16.51
CA SER A 94 -3.14 -3.55 -16.52
C SER A 94 -2.55 -2.43 -15.67
N ALA A 95 -1.68 -2.77 -14.72
CA ALA A 95 -0.88 -1.81 -13.97
C ALA A 95 0.58 -1.81 -14.45
N ASP A 96 1.18 -0.63 -14.50
CA ASP A 96 2.58 -0.45 -14.85
C ASP A 96 3.50 -0.66 -13.63
N ALA A 97 4.80 -0.80 -13.89
CA ALA A 97 5.80 -0.96 -12.83
C ALA A 97 5.79 0.19 -11.81
N LYS A 98 5.38 1.40 -12.22
CA LYS A 98 5.29 2.56 -11.34
C LYS A 98 4.13 2.45 -10.35
N ALA A 99 2.97 1.97 -10.78
CA ALA A 99 1.82 1.73 -9.91
C ALA A 99 2.05 0.55 -8.95
N ILE A 100 2.84 -0.44 -9.37
CA ILE A 100 3.17 -1.62 -8.55
C ILE A 100 4.24 -1.28 -7.51
N GLY A 101 5.31 -0.61 -7.93
CA GLY A 101 6.45 -0.25 -7.06
C GLY A 101 7.07 -1.46 -6.36
N ASP A 102 7.41 -1.29 -5.08
CA ASP A 102 8.06 -2.33 -4.27
C ASP A 102 7.14 -3.52 -3.92
N ASN A 103 5.83 -3.41 -4.22
CA ASN A 103 4.85 -4.44 -3.91
C ASN A 103 4.90 -5.62 -4.89
N ALA A 104 5.64 -5.52 -5.99
CA ALA A 104 5.79 -6.59 -6.98
C ALA A 104 6.15 -7.95 -6.35
N LYS A 105 7.01 -7.93 -5.33
CA LYS A 105 7.49 -9.12 -4.61
C LYS A 105 6.44 -9.81 -3.73
N TRP A 106 5.30 -9.15 -3.51
CA TRP A 106 4.20 -9.65 -2.68
C TRP A 106 2.98 -10.10 -3.51
N LEU A 107 3.04 -9.95 -4.84
CA LEU A 107 1.95 -10.37 -5.72
C LEU A 107 2.07 -11.86 -6.02
N LEU A 108 1.13 -12.61 -5.46
CA LEU A 108 0.95 -14.03 -5.70
C LEU A 108 -0.18 -14.25 -6.68
N ASP A 109 -0.04 -15.23 -7.56
CA ASP A 109 -1.09 -15.62 -8.49
C ASP A 109 -2.41 -15.87 -7.73
N GLN A 110 -3.50 -15.33 -8.27
CA GLN A 110 -4.84 -15.35 -7.65
C GLN A 110 -4.99 -14.57 -6.33
N ALA A 111 -4.02 -13.74 -5.94
CA ALA A 111 -4.17 -12.87 -4.78
C ALA A 111 -5.18 -11.74 -5.04
N GLU A 112 -6.12 -11.57 -4.11
CA GLU A 112 -7.02 -10.41 -4.09
C GLU A 112 -6.27 -9.16 -3.63
N CYS A 113 -6.10 -8.21 -4.54
CA CYS A 113 -5.41 -6.95 -4.32
C CYS A 113 -6.38 -5.77 -4.41
N ILE A 114 -6.06 -4.68 -3.73
CA ILE A 114 -6.79 -3.41 -3.90
C ILE A 114 -6.00 -2.56 -4.88
N VAL A 115 -6.61 -2.24 -6.02
CA VAL A 115 -6.04 -1.37 -7.04
C VAL A 115 -6.73 -0.02 -6.98
N THR A 116 -5.94 1.02 -6.71
CA THR A 116 -6.40 2.41 -6.72
C THR A 116 -6.26 2.96 -8.13
N LEU A 117 -7.38 3.31 -8.74
CA LEU A 117 -7.47 3.95 -10.05
C LEU A 117 -7.63 5.46 -9.87
N TRP A 118 -6.97 6.25 -10.70
CA TRP A 118 -7.17 7.69 -10.82
C TRP A 118 -7.50 8.03 -12.27
N ASN A 119 -8.66 8.65 -12.52
CA ASN A 119 -9.17 8.92 -13.86
C ASN A 119 -9.19 7.65 -14.76
N GLY A 120 -9.50 6.49 -14.16
CA GLY A 120 -9.50 5.19 -14.85
C GLY A 120 -8.13 4.54 -15.06
N GLN A 121 -7.02 5.16 -14.64
CA GLN A 121 -5.68 4.59 -14.73
C GLN A 121 -5.20 4.07 -13.37
N PRO A 122 -4.68 2.84 -13.27
CA PRO A 122 -4.09 2.33 -12.03
C PRO A 122 -2.89 3.18 -11.60
N ILE A 123 -2.89 3.64 -10.34
CA ILE A 123 -1.80 4.45 -9.78
C ILE A 123 -1.11 3.79 -8.59
N SER A 124 -1.78 2.84 -7.93
CA SER A 124 -1.23 2.12 -6.79
C SER A 124 -1.88 0.75 -6.70
N VAL A 125 -1.06 -0.26 -6.42
CA VAL A 125 -1.54 -1.62 -6.11
C VAL A 125 -1.16 -1.97 -4.69
N THR A 126 -2.15 -2.35 -3.90
CA THR A 126 -1.99 -2.81 -2.52
C THR A 126 -2.22 -4.32 -2.46
N PRO A 127 -1.18 -5.13 -2.20
CA PRO A 127 -1.34 -6.57 -2.03
C PRO A 127 -2.13 -6.88 -0.73
N PRO A 128 -2.55 -8.15 -0.53
CA PRO A 128 -3.11 -8.59 0.74
C PRO A 128 -2.19 -8.23 1.91
N ASN A 129 -2.77 -7.92 3.08
CA ASN A 129 -1.99 -7.62 4.29
C ASN A 129 -1.05 -8.75 4.68
N PHE A 130 -1.42 -10.00 4.37
CA PHE A 130 -0.63 -11.17 4.65
C PHE A 130 -0.52 -12.04 3.42
N VAL A 131 0.69 -12.52 3.15
CA VAL A 131 0.98 -13.47 2.09
C VAL A 131 1.68 -14.69 2.67
N GLU A 132 1.42 -15.84 2.06
CA GLU A 132 2.03 -17.11 2.44
C GLU A 132 3.03 -17.49 1.37
N LEU A 133 4.30 -17.58 1.76
CA LEU A 133 5.41 -17.76 0.84
C LEU A 133 6.34 -18.85 1.35
N GLU A 134 6.78 -19.71 0.43
CA GLU A 134 7.76 -20.75 0.70
C GLU A 134 9.17 -20.15 0.78
N ILE A 135 9.96 -20.64 1.72
CA ILE A 135 11.38 -20.30 1.82
C ILE A 135 12.18 -21.19 0.88
N VAL A 136 12.83 -20.57 -0.10
CA VAL A 136 13.66 -21.27 -1.10
C VAL A 136 15.13 -21.31 -0.71
N ASP A 137 15.58 -20.36 0.12
CA ASP A 137 16.98 -20.27 0.56
C ASP A 137 17.09 -19.61 1.93
N THR A 138 17.84 -20.23 2.85
CA THR A 138 18.15 -19.68 4.17
C THR A 138 19.29 -20.46 4.83
N ASP A 139 20.08 -19.79 5.67
CA ASP A 139 21.19 -20.44 6.37
C ASP A 139 20.73 -21.55 7.34
N PRO A 140 21.50 -22.65 7.48
CA PRO A 140 21.25 -23.65 8.52
C PRO A 140 21.41 -22.99 9.90
N GLY A 141 20.31 -22.88 10.65
CA GLY A 141 20.33 -22.22 11.96
C GLY A 141 21.26 -22.95 12.94
N LEU A 142 22.41 -22.34 13.27
CA LEU A 142 23.34 -22.89 14.27
C LEU A 142 22.74 -22.73 15.67
N LYS A 143 22.38 -23.86 16.29
CA LYS A 143 21.80 -23.96 17.65
C LYS A 143 22.63 -23.32 18.78
N GLY A 144 23.84 -22.83 18.50
CA GLY A 144 24.76 -22.23 19.48
C GLY A 144 24.65 -20.71 19.63
N ASP A 145 23.90 -20.01 18.76
CA ASP A 145 23.77 -18.56 18.78
C ASP A 145 22.53 -18.10 19.57
N THR A 146 22.40 -18.58 20.82
CA THR A 146 21.24 -18.38 21.70
C THR A 146 21.29 -17.10 22.53
N ALA A 147 22.22 -16.19 22.27
CA ALA A 147 22.44 -14.99 23.08
C ALA A 147 21.69 -13.74 22.59
N GLY A 148 20.89 -13.82 21.52
CA GLY A 148 20.11 -12.68 21.04
C GLY A 148 18.81 -13.08 20.37
N THR A 149 17.91 -12.11 20.22
CA THR A 149 16.76 -12.11 19.29
C THR A 149 17.22 -12.17 17.82
N GLY A 150 18.18 -13.05 17.52
CA GLY A 150 18.78 -13.27 16.22
C GLY A 150 17.79 -13.97 15.31
N GLY A 151 17.30 -13.22 14.32
CA GLY A 151 16.64 -13.81 13.16
C GLY A 151 17.65 -13.89 12.02
N LYS A 152 17.51 -14.91 11.18
CA LYS A 152 18.32 -15.09 9.98
C LYS A 152 17.58 -14.56 8.76
N PRO A 153 18.28 -14.07 7.73
CA PRO A 153 17.63 -13.77 6.45
C PRO A 153 17.15 -15.09 5.79
N ALA A 154 15.99 -15.03 5.15
CA ALA A 154 15.45 -16.08 4.32
C ALA A 154 14.91 -15.46 3.02
N THR A 155 15.26 -16.07 1.90
CA THR A 155 14.76 -15.72 0.57
C THR A 155 13.51 -16.53 0.30
N LEU A 156 12.45 -15.86 -0.10
CA LEU A 156 11.15 -16.43 -0.43
C LEU A 156 11.05 -16.79 -1.91
N SER A 157 10.05 -17.58 -2.29
CA SER A 157 9.79 -17.98 -3.68
C SER A 157 9.65 -16.81 -4.67
N THR A 158 9.20 -15.64 -4.20
CA THR A 158 9.10 -14.41 -5.00
C THR A 158 10.42 -13.61 -5.09
N GLY A 159 11.49 -14.07 -4.44
CA GLY A 159 12.76 -13.35 -4.31
C GLY A 159 12.78 -12.31 -3.18
N ALA A 160 11.68 -12.13 -2.44
CA ALA A 160 11.66 -11.28 -1.25
C ALA A 160 12.56 -11.85 -0.15
N VAL A 161 13.35 -10.99 0.50
CA VAL A 161 14.20 -11.38 1.63
C VAL A 161 13.57 -10.89 2.93
N VAL A 162 13.32 -11.79 3.86
CA VAL A 162 12.69 -11.51 5.16
C VAL A 162 13.50 -12.10 6.30
N LYS A 163 13.42 -11.48 7.49
CA LYS A 163 14.09 -11.98 8.69
C LYS A 163 13.19 -13.00 9.40
N VAL A 164 13.63 -14.25 9.49
CA VAL A 164 12.89 -15.37 10.09
C VAL A 164 13.60 -15.93 11.32
N PRO A 165 12.88 -16.60 12.23
CA PRO A 165 13.50 -17.31 13.34
C PRO A 165 14.46 -18.42 12.91
N LEU A 166 15.47 -18.72 13.72
CA LEU A 166 16.52 -19.71 13.42
C LEU A 166 16.00 -21.13 13.16
N PHE A 167 14.84 -21.48 13.73
CA PHE A 167 14.26 -22.82 13.60
C PHE A 167 13.59 -23.08 12.25
N VAL A 168 13.29 -22.03 11.48
CA VAL A 168 12.61 -22.16 10.18
C VAL A 168 13.58 -22.71 9.14
N GLN A 169 13.12 -23.62 8.28
CA GLN A 169 13.97 -24.29 7.29
C GLN A 169 13.50 -24.03 5.85
N ILE A 170 14.36 -24.37 4.89
CA ILE A 170 14.03 -24.37 3.46
C ILE A 170 12.85 -25.33 3.23
N GLY A 171 11.90 -24.93 2.38
CA GLY A 171 10.68 -25.68 2.08
C GLY A 171 9.53 -25.45 3.06
N GLU A 172 9.74 -24.69 4.14
CA GLU A 172 8.65 -24.28 5.03
C GLU A 172 7.92 -23.05 4.45
N VAL A 173 6.58 -23.07 4.55
CA VAL A 173 5.74 -21.93 4.17
C VAL A 173 5.56 -21.01 5.36
N ILE A 174 5.84 -19.72 5.16
CA ILE A 174 5.71 -18.69 6.19
C ILE A 174 4.73 -17.62 5.78
N LYS A 175 4.03 -17.09 6.77
CA LYS A 175 3.15 -15.93 6.66
C LYS A 175 3.95 -14.67 6.95
N VAL A 176 3.89 -13.73 6.00
CA VAL A 176 4.61 -12.44 6.05
C VAL A 176 3.59 -11.30 6.00
N ASP A 177 3.81 -10.25 6.78
CA ASP A 177 3.07 -8.99 6.66
C ASP A 177 3.65 -8.16 5.51
N THR A 178 2.88 -7.87 4.47
CA THR A 178 3.36 -7.17 3.27
C THR A 178 3.65 -5.69 3.51
N ARG A 179 3.10 -5.12 4.59
CA ARG A 179 3.25 -3.70 4.94
C ARG A 179 4.57 -3.42 5.64
N SER A 180 5.00 -4.32 6.53
CA SER A 180 6.27 -4.22 7.25
C SER A 180 7.37 -5.09 6.64
N GLY A 181 7.01 -6.12 5.86
CA GLY A 181 7.94 -7.14 5.37
C GLY A 181 8.41 -8.10 6.47
N GLU A 182 7.68 -8.19 7.58
CA GLU A 182 8.07 -8.99 8.74
C GLU A 182 7.43 -10.37 8.74
N TYR A 183 8.19 -11.35 9.25
CA TYR A 183 7.67 -12.68 9.55
C TYR A 183 6.60 -12.61 10.64
N VAL A 184 5.45 -13.24 10.40
CA VAL A 184 4.34 -13.32 11.34
C VAL A 184 4.30 -14.70 12.00
N SER A 185 4.22 -15.75 11.18
CA SER A 185 4.08 -17.13 11.67
C SER A 185 4.43 -18.14 10.59
N ARG A 186 4.75 -19.37 10.98
CA ARG A 186 4.87 -20.50 10.06
C ARG A 186 3.50 -21.11 9.80
N VAL A 187 3.18 -21.34 8.53
CA VAL A 187 1.96 -22.05 8.11
C VAL A 187 2.22 -23.55 8.26
N LYS A 188 1.24 -24.30 8.78
CA LYS A 188 1.35 -25.75 9.02
C LYS A 188 0.66 -26.53 7.92
#